data_AF-A0A731DWZ3-F1
#
_entry.id   AF-A0A731DWZ3-F1
#
_cell.length_a   1.000
_cell.length_b   1.000
_cell.length_c   1.000
_cell.angle_alpha   90.00
_cell.angle_beta   90.00
_cell.angle_gamma   90.00
#
_symmetry.space_group_name_H-M   'P 1'
#
loop_
_entity.id
_entity.type
_entity.pdbx_description
1 polymer ?
#
loop_
_entity_poly.entity_id
_entity_poly.type
_entity_poly.pdbx_seq_one_letter_code
_entity_poly.pdbx_strand_id
1 'polypeptide(L)' 'MEQKKKDIKPISYRPSAEVREFLESNAAKSYRSTQGMIDFFMAKVMDMEKKGEIVIH' A
#
# COMPACT_ATOMS: atom_id res chain seq x y z
N MET A 1 15.03 28.47 -12.65
CA MET A 1 15.70 27.90 -11.47
C MET A 1 15.72 26.39 -11.64
N GLU A 2 16.89 25.77 -11.77
CA GLU A 2 17.00 24.31 -11.91
C GLU A 2 16.69 23.63 -10.57
N GLN A 3 15.63 22.81 -10.57
CA GLN A 3 15.23 21.99 -9.42
C GLN A 3 16.25 20.84 -9.29
N LYS A 4 17.13 20.92 -8.28
CA LYS A 4 18.00 19.80 -7.91
C LYS A 4 17.12 18.60 -7.54
N LYS A 5 17.11 17.55 -8.37
CA LYS A 5 16.52 16.25 -8.04
C LYS A 5 17.11 15.79 -6.71
N LYS A 6 16.32 15.81 -5.64
CA LYS A 6 16.71 15.19 -4.37
C LYS A 6 16.91 13.71 -4.66
N ASP A 7 18.13 13.24 -4.45
CA ASP A 7 18.51 11.83 -4.55
C ASP A 7 17.91 11.10 -3.33
N ILE A 8 16.59 10.93 -3.35
CA ILE A 8 15.86 10.21 -2.31
C ILE A 8 16.12 8.74 -2.59
N LYS A 9 17.09 8.15 -1.88
CA LYS A 9 17.26 6.69 -1.87
C LYS A 9 15.89 6.07 -1.62
N PRO A 10 15.43 5.12 -2.46
CA PRO A 10 14.16 4.46 -2.22
C PRO A 10 14.28 3.75 -0.88
N ILE A 11 13.58 4.27 0.12
CA ILE A 11 13.38 3.55 1.36
C ILE A 11 12.59 2.32 0.96
N SER A 12 13.22 1.14 1.01
CA SER A 12 12.51 -0.11 0.84
C SER A 12 11.56 -0.23 2.03
N TYR A 13 10.30 0.16 1.80
CA TYR A 13 9.26 0.00 2.80
C TYR A 13 9.16 -1.48 3.14
N ARG A 14 9.37 -1.81 4.42
CA ARG A 14 9.15 -3.15 4.94
C ARG A 14 7.93 -3.08 5.87
N PRO A 15 6.86 -3.84 5.58
CA PRO A 15 5.72 -3.89 6.49
C PRO A 15 6.16 -4.44 7.85
N SER A 16 5.48 -4.00 8.91
CA SER A 16 5.62 -4.61 10.23
C SER A 16 5.22 -6.09 10.17
N ALA A 17 5.61 -6.88 11.18
CA ALA A 17 5.26 -8.29 11.24
C ALA A 17 3.74 -8.52 11.20
N GLU A 18 2.99 -7.69 11.95
CA GLU A 18 1.53 -7.72 11.98
C GLU A 18 0.91 -7.44 10.60
N VAL A 19 1.36 -6.39 9.91
CA VAL A 19 0.87 -6.05 8.57
C VAL A 19 1.21 -7.17 7.58
N ARG A 20 2.40 -7.77 7.71
CA ARG A 20 2.81 -8.88 6.86
C ARG A 20 1.92 -10.10 7.05
N GLU A 21 1.65 -10.51 8.28
CA GLU A 21 0.78 -11.65 8.60
C GLU A 21 -0.66 -11.40 8.11
N PHE A 22 -1.15 -10.17 8.29
CA PHE A 22 -2.43 -9.75 7.73
C PHE A 22 -2.47 -9.90 6.20
N LEU A 23 -1.45 -9.42 5.49
CA LEU A 23 -1.39 -9.52 4.03
C LEU A 23 -1.28 -10.98 3.56
N GLU A 24 -0.39 -11.78 4.16
CA GLU A 24 -0.17 -13.18 3.77
C GLU A 24 -1.41 -14.05 4.04
N SER A 25 -2.08 -13.87 5.18
CA SER A 25 -3.30 -14.62 5.51
C SER A 25 -4.47 -14.31 4.58
N ASN A 26 -4.63 -13.05 4.16
CA ASN A 26 -5.66 -12.65 3.20
C ASN A 26 -5.29 -13.03 1.75
N ALA A 27 -4.00 -13.02 1.41
CA ALA A 27 -3.51 -13.48 0.12
C ALA A 27 -3.84 -14.96 -0.10
N ALA A 28 -3.57 -15.80 0.92
CA ALA A 28 -3.86 -17.22 0.88
C ALA A 28 -5.36 -17.52 0.71
N LYS A 29 -6.23 -16.80 1.42
CA LYS A 29 -7.70 -16.97 1.33
C LYS A 29 -8.28 -16.56 -0.01
N SER A 30 -7.63 -15.64 -0.70
CA SER A 30 -8.17 -14.99 -1.88
C SER A 30 -7.46 -15.39 -3.18
N TYR A 31 -6.56 -16.38 -3.09
CA TYR A 31 -5.74 -16.91 -4.18
C TYR A 31 -4.93 -15.82 -4.91
N ARG A 32 -4.47 -14.82 -4.15
CA ARG A 32 -3.64 -13.70 -4.64
C ARG A 32 -2.22 -13.82 -4.11
N SER A 33 -1.28 -13.15 -4.78
CA SER A 33 0.02 -12.85 -4.19
C SER A 33 -0.13 -11.78 -3.11
N THR A 34 0.84 -11.68 -2.19
CA THR A 34 0.91 -10.59 -1.21
C THR A 34 0.88 -9.22 -1.89
N GLN A 35 1.57 -9.07 -3.02
CA GLN A 35 1.54 -7.83 -3.80
C GLN A 35 0.14 -7.55 -4.35
N GLY A 36 -0.53 -8.56 -4.93
CA GLY A 36 -1.90 -8.40 -5.43
C GLY A 36 -2.91 -8.05 -4.32
N MET A 37 -2.64 -8.47 -3.08
CA MET A 37 -3.44 -8.04 -1.92
C MET A 37 -3.21 -6.58 -1.56
N ILE A 38 -1.96 -6.11 -1.60
CA ILE A 38 -1.63 -4.70 -1.40
C ILE A 38 -2.37 -3.85 -2.44
N ASP A 39 -2.28 -4.22 -3.72
CA ASP A 39 -2.93 -3.49 -4.80
C ASP A 39 -4.47 -3.46 -4.63
N PHE A 40 -5.06 -4.58 -4.20
CA PHE A 40 -6.49 -4.68 -3.88
C PHE A 40 -6.89 -3.75 -2.73
N PHE A 41 -6.14 -3.74 -1.63
CA PHE A 41 -6.43 -2.87 -0.49
C PHE A 41 -6.25 -1.39 -0.85
N MET A 42 -5.21 -1.05 -1.61
CA MET A 42 -4.99 0.31 -2.10
C MET A 42 -6.14 0.77 -2.99
N ALA A 43 -6.65 -0.06 -3.89
CA ALA A 43 -7.80 0.28 -4.72
C ALA A 43 -9.06 0.57 -3.88
N LYS A 44 -9.28 -0.16 -2.78
CA LYS A 44 -10.38 0.10 -1.85
C LYS A 44 -10.18 1.41 -1.08
N VAL A 45 -8.98 1.65 -0.57
CA VAL A 45 -8.62 2.90 0.10
C VAL A 45 -8.84 4.11 -0.84
N MET A 46 -8.41 4.02 -2.09
CA MET A 46 -8.64 5.06 -3.10
C MET A 46 -10.13 5.29 -3.40
N ASP A 47 -10.94 4.24 -3.43
CA ASP A 47 -12.40 4.35 -3.63
C ASP A 47 -13.07 5.04 -2.44
N MET A 48 -12.68 4.69 -1.21
CA MET A 48 -13.17 5.32 0.02
C MET A 48 -12.78 6.80 0.10
N GLU A 49 -11.55 7.14 -0.30
CA GLU A 49 -11.10 8.54 -0.36
C GLU A 49 -11.90 9.35 -1.39
N LYS A 50 -12.13 8.80 -2.59
CA LYS A 50 -12.96 9.45 -3.63
C LYS A 50 -14.39 9.72 -3.18
N LYS A 51 -14.93 8.84 -2.33
CA LYS A 51 -16.27 8.98 -1.76
C LYS A 51 -16.31 9.92 -0.54
N GLY A 52 -15.15 10.39 -0.07
CA GLY A 52 -15.04 11.20 1.14
C GLY A 52 -15.28 10.41 2.43
N GLU A 53 -15.21 9.08 2.39
CA GLU A 53 -15.37 8.21 3.57
C GLU A 53 -14.12 8.25 4.48
N ILE A 54 -12.95 8.47 3.88
CA ILE A 54 -11.67 8.67 4.56
C ILE A 54 -10.92 9.85 3.94
N VAL A 55 -10.02 10.46 4.71
CA VAL A 55 -9.07 11.46 4.23
C VAL A 55 -7.67 11.01 4.61
N ILE A 56 -6.80 10.85 3.63
CA ILE A 56 -5.39 10.50 3.83
C ILE A 56 -4.60 11.80 3.84
N HIS A 57 -3.86 12.06 4.92
CA HIS A 57 -3.04 13.27 5.11
C HIS A 57 -1.56 13.02 4.81
#